data_AF-A0A2K4X2G5-F1
#
_entry.id   AF-A0A2K4X2G5-F1
#
_cell.length_a   1.000
_cell.length_b   1.000
_cell.length_c   1.000
_cell.angle_alpha   90.00
_cell.angle_beta   90.00
_cell.angle_gamma   90.00
#
_symmetry.space_group_name_H-M   'P 1'
#
loop_
_entity.id
_entity.type
_entity.pdbx_description
1 polymer ?
#
loop_
_entity_poly.entity_id
_entity_poly.type
_entity_poly.pdbx_seq_one_letter_code
_entity_poly.pdbx_strand_id
1 'polypeptide(L)'
;MLGRERAVRQFQKITSSMTPTSKVPPPETWIRVFPWSFTLKSFSKVVAAAVCGLVLAGCTGTPMKTPQYDSSQYTVVGHSEASATGLMLFGLIPIRQNDRFVRAQNSAIQAKGGDALINTQVQEKWFWAWVLNGYTTTVSGDVIKLKTAK
;
A
#
# COMPACT_ATOMS: atom_id res chain seq x y z
N MET A 1 -76.42 28.52 45.48
CA MET A 1 -76.28 27.75 44.21
C MET A 1 -75.84 28.67 43.07
N LEU A 2 -74.59 29.16 43.07
CA LEU A 2 -74.11 30.16 42.08
C LEU A 2 -72.68 29.89 41.55
N GLY A 3 -72.11 28.72 41.89
CA GLY A 3 -70.77 28.30 41.47
C GLY A 3 -70.75 27.17 40.43
N ARG A 4 -71.84 26.41 40.31
CA ARG A 4 -71.93 25.25 39.42
C ARG A 4 -72.26 25.62 37.96
N GLU A 5 -72.87 26.77 37.72
CA GLU A 5 -73.21 27.23 36.35
C GLU A 5 -72.09 27.98 35.63
N ARG A 6 -71.07 28.46 36.35
CA ARG A 6 -69.88 29.08 35.73
C ARG A 6 -68.93 28.04 35.15
N ALA A 7 -68.81 26.86 35.80
CA ALA A 7 -67.97 25.77 35.30
C ALA A 7 -68.51 25.16 33.99
N VAL A 8 -69.84 25.04 33.85
CA VAL A 8 -70.46 24.47 32.64
C VAL A 8 -70.31 25.40 31.44
N ARG A 9 -70.43 26.72 31.63
CA ARG A 9 -70.19 27.70 30.55
C ARG A 9 -68.73 27.79 30.09
N GLN A 10 -67.77 27.55 30.99
CA GLN A 10 -66.36 27.55 30.61
C GLN A 10 -65.97 26.28 29.86
N PHE A 11 -66.54 25.13 30.23
CA PHE A 11 -66.30 23.88 29.51
C PHE A 11 -66.89 23.90 28.09
N GLN A 12 -68.10 24.46 27.92
CA GLN A 12 -68.75 24.53 26.60
C GLN A 12 -68.05 25.52 25.64
N LYS A 13 -67.34 26.52 26.15
CA LYS A 13 -66.53 27.45 25.33
C LYS A 13 -65.21 26.82 24.85
N ILE A 14 -64.73 25.77 25.51
CA ILE A 14 -63.52 25.04 25.11
C ILE A 14 -63.86 23.98 24.04
N THR A 15 -65.08 23.42 24.05
CA THR A 15 -65.48 22.36 23.10
C THR A 15 -65.98 22.86 21.74
N SER A 16 -66.17 24.17 21.54
CA SER A 16 -66.65 24.74 20.25
C SER A 16 -65.54 25.21 19.31
N SER A 17 -64.25 24.97 19.60
CA SER A 17 -63.14 25.34 18.71
C SER A 17 -62.38 24.15 18.10
N MET A 18 -62.93 22.94 18.16
CA MET A 18 -62.33 21.77 17.51
C MET A 18 -63.28 21.18 16.47
N THR A 19 -63.33 21.80 15.30
CA THR A 19 -63.65 21.08 14.06
C THR A 19 -62.36 20.45 13.54
N PRO A 20 -62.32 19.12 13.33
CA PRO A 20 -61.14 18.42 12.86
C PRO A 20 -61.12 18.48 11.34
N THR A 21 -60.15 19.19 10.74
CA THR A 21 -59.58 18.85 9.43
C THR A 21 -58.33 19.72 9.18
N SER A 22 -57.40 19.73 10.14
CA SER A 22 -56.01 19.94 9.73
C SER A 22 -55.61 18.67 8.98
N LYS A 23 -55.60 18.72 7.65
CA LYS A 23 -54.92 17.70 6.85
C LYS A 23 -53.49 17.64 7.34
N VAL A 24 -53.17 16.60 8.11
CA VAL A 24 -51.80 16.26 8.46
C VAL A 24 -51.17 15.76 7.15
N PRO A 25 -50.19 16.46 6.56
CA PRO A 25 -49.45 15.87 5.46
C PRO A 25 -48.69 14.64 6.00
N PRO A 26 -48.57 13.56 5.20
CA PRO A 26 -47.97 12.30 5.64
C PRO A 26 -46.54 12.51 6.18
N PRO A 27 -46.08 11.67 7.13
CA PRO A 27 -44.86 11.89 7.92
C PRO A 27 -43.53 11.74 7.15
N GLU A 28 -43.52 11.79 5.82
CA GLU A 28 -42.33 11.50 5.00
C GLU A 28 -41.52 12.73 4.55
N THR A 29 -41.74 13.92 5.10
CA THR A 29 -41.13 15.16 4.58
C THR A 29 -40.03 15.79 5.43
N TRP A 30 -39.56 15.12 6.49
CA TRP A 30 -38.63 15.70 7.47
C TRP A 30 -37.24 15.05 7.58
N ILE A 31 -36.92 14.09 6.71
CA ILE A 31 -35.55 13.59 6.58
C ILE A 31 -34.94 14.21 5.34
N ARG A 32 -34.12 15.23 5.60
CA ARG A 32 -33.04 15.74 4.77
C ARG A 32 -32.63 14.74 3.68
N VAL A 33 -33.06 14.96 2.44
CA VAL A 33 -32.26 14.52 1.29
C VAL A 33 -31.19 15.58 1.08
N PHE A 34 -30.28 15.68 2.06
CA PHE A 34 -28.91 16.08 1.75
C PHE A 34 -28.49 15.07 0.67
N PRO A 35 -28.05 15.49 -0.53
CA PRO A 35 -27.86 14.57 -1.64
C PRO A 35 -26.68 13.63 -1.32
N TRP A 36 -27.00 12.51 -0.68
CA TRP A 36 -26.06 11.45 -0.31
C TRP A 36 -25.50 10.75 -1.56
N SER A 37 -26.03 11.06 -2.73
CA SER A 37 -25.55 10.59 -4.04
C SER A 37 -24.28 11.29 -4.53
N PHE A 38 -23.93 12.48 -4.01
CA PHE A 38 -22.69 13.17 -4.41
C PHE A 38 -21.44 12.66 -3.67
N THR A 39 -21.61 12.06 -2.49
CA THR A 39 -20.49 11.64 -1.64
C THR A 39 -19.87 10.33 -2.17
N LEU A 40 -20.68 9.35 -2.57
CA LEU A 40 -20.17 8.03 -2.99
C LEU A 40 -19.32 8.07 -4.28
N LYS A 41 -19.64 8.96 -5.22
CA LYS A 41 -18.94 9.05 -6.52
C LYS A 41 -17.56 9.69 -6.40
N SER A 42 -17.38 10.63 -5.46
CA SER A 42 -16.09 11.24 -5.15
C SER A 42 -15.23 10.32 -4.28
N PHE A 43 -15.82 9.58 -3.34
CA PHE A 43 -15.10 8.57 -2.56
C PHE A 43 -14.51 7.46 -3.44
N SER A 44 -15.24 6.99 -4.46
CA SER A 44 -14.70 6.00 -5.43
C SER A 44 -13.45 6.52 -6.16
N LYS A 45 -13.44 7.81 -6.56
CA LYS A 45 -12.28 8.43 -7.20
C LYS A 45 -11.11 8.61 -6.25
N VAL A 46 -11.37 8.97 -4.99
CA VAL A 46 -10.34 9.12 -3.95
C VAL A 46 -9.73 7.78 -3.57
N VAL A 47 -10.55 6.72 -3.44
CA VAL A 47 -10.09 5.35 -3.19
C VAL A 47 -9.30 4.83 -4.39
N ALA A 48 -9.76 5.05 -5.63
CA ALA A 48 -9.02 4.68 -6.83
C ALA A 48 -7.67 5.40 -6.91
N ALA A 49 -7.62 6.71 -6.61
CA ALA A 49 -6.38 7.48 -6.58
C ALA A 49 -5.42 7.02 -5.46
N ALA A 50 -5.94 6.68 -4.27
CA ALA A 50 -5.16 6.15 -3.16
C ALA A 50 -4.58 4.75 -3.47
N VAL A 51 -5.38 3.87 -4.08
CA VAL A 51 -4.93 2.54 -4.54
C VAL A 51 -3.88 2.68 -5.63
N CYS A 52 -4.07 3.57 -6.61
CA CYS A 52 -3.04 3.86 -7.61
C CYS A 52 -1.75 4.41 -6.99
N GLY A 53 -1.84 5.28 -5.98
CA GLY A 53 -0.67 5.79 -5.24
C GLY A 53 0.10 4.69 -4.50
N LEU A 54 -0.62 3.75 -3.88
CA LEU A 54 -0.03 2.59 -3.18
C LEU A 54 0.65 1.61 -4.16
N VAL A 55 0.08 1.40 -5.35
CA VAL A 55 0.71 0.53 -6.37
C VAL A 55 2.01 1.13 -6.90
N LEU A 56 2.10 2.45 -7.04
CA LEU A 56 3.32 3.14 -7.48
C LEU A 56 4.44 3.13 -6.42
N ALA A 57 4.08 3.07 -5.13
CA ALA A 57 5.06 2.96 -4.04
C ALA A 57 5.76 1.59 -3.98
N GLY A 58 5.22 0.56 -4.64
CA GLY A 58 5.82 -0.78 -4.71
C GLY A 58 7.04 -0.91 -5.63
N CYS A 59 7.36 0.11 -6.44
CA CYS A 59 8.46 0.07 -7.41
C CYS A 59 9.84 0.48 -6.87
N THR A 60 10.00 0.75 -5.56
CA THR A 60 11.30 1.20 -5.01
C THR A 60 12.19 0.00 -4.62
N GLY A 61 12.82 -0.65 -5.60
CA GLY A 61 13.88 -1.64 -5.34
C GLY A 61 15.25 -0.98 -5.14
N THR A 62 16.12 -1.55 -4.29
CA THR A 62 17.49 -1.05 -4.11
C THR A 62 18.32 -1.36 -5.37
N PRO A 63 18.82 -0.35 -6.11
CA PRO A 63 19.56 -0.59 -7.35
C PRO A 63 20.94 -1.19 -7.05
N MET A 64 21.32 -2.23 -7.80
CA MET A 64 22.64 -2.84 -7.74
C MET A 64 23.68 -1.95 -8.45
N LYS A 65 24.88 -1.80 -7.88
CA LYS A 65 25.96 -1.01 -8.48
C LYS A 65 26.90 -1.93 -9.26
N THR A 66 26.89 -1.83 -10.59
CA THR A 66 27.80 -2.54 -11.50
C THR A 66 28.60 -1.54 -12.34
N PRO A 67 29.59 -0.85 -11.73
CA PRO A 67 30.49 0.02 -12.48
C PRO A 67 31.30 -0.79 -13.52
N GLN A 68 31.41 -0.23 -14.72
CA GLN A 68 32.27 -0.77 -15.77
C GLN A 68 33.71 -0.31 -15.50
N TYR A 69 34.63 -1.24 -15.33
CA TYR A 69 36.06 -0.92 -15.12
C TYR A 69 36.87 -1.30 -16.36
N ASP A 70 37.91 -0.53 -16.64
CA ASP A 70 38.91 -0.89 -17.64
C ASP A 70 39.90 -1.91 -17.06
N SER A 71 40.31 -2.89 -17.87
CA SER A 71 41.32 -3.92 -17.54
C SER A 71 42.60 -3.40 -16.86
N SER A 72 42.97 -2.14 -17.09
CA SER A 72 44.12 -1.49 -16.46
C SER A 72 43.89 -1.10 -14.98
N GLN A 73 42.64 -0.89 -14.57
CA GLN A 73 42.24 -0.32 -13.28
C GLN A 73 42.01 -1.36 -12.18
N TYR A 74 42.06 -2.66 -12.52
CA TYR A 74 41.74 -3.71 -11.57
C TYR A 74 42.63 -4.94 -11.71
N THR A 75 42.58 -5.79 -10.68
CA THR A 75 43.23 -7.10 -10.65
C THR A 75 42.16 -8.14 -10.36
N VAL A 76 42.02 -9.14 -11.23
CA VAL A 76 41.05 -10.22 -11.04
C VAL A 76 41.53 -11.12 -9.90
N VAL A 77 40.73 -11.23 -8.85
CA VAL A 77 40.98 -12.13 -7.72
C VAL A 77 40.52 -13.54 -8.05
N GLY A 78 39.39 -13.64 -8.76
CA GLY A 78 38.85 -14.91 -9.25
C GLY A 78 37.33 -14.91 -9.33
N HIS A 79 36.78 -15.96 -9.94
CA HIS A 79 35.34 -16.14 -10.07
C HIS A 79 34.68 -16.38 -8.70
N SER A 80 33.54 -15.74 -8.47
CA SER A 80 32.73 -15.89 -7.26
C SER A 80 31.25 -15.91 -7.60
N GLU A 81 30.51 -16.74 -6.87
CA GLU A 81 29.07 -16.88 -7.01
C GLU A 81 28.45 -16.83 -5.63
N ALA A 82 27.38 -16.05 -5.48
CA ALA A 82 26.60 -16.05 -4.26
C ALA A 82 25.12 -15.81 -4.56
N SER A 83 24.26 -16.31 -3.68
CA SER A 83 22.82 -16.22 -3.83
C SER A 83 22.15 -15.61 -2.60
N ALA A 84 21.06 -14.89 -2.84
CA ALA A 84 20.23 -14.32 -1.80
C ALA A 84 18.75 -14.56 -2.11
N THR A 85 18.04 -15.08 -1.11
CA THR A 85 16.59 -15.29 -1.19
C THR A 85 15.86 -14.11 -0.54
N GLY A 86 14.86 -13.59 -1.27
CA GLY A 86 13.79 -12.74 -0.78
C GLY A 86 12.47 -13.51 -0.80
N LEU A 87 11.62 -13.30 0.20
CA LEU A 87 10.33 -13.96 0.32
C LEU A 87 9.24 -12.89 0.36
N MET A 88 8.14 -13.13 -0.33
CA MET A 88 6.94 -12.31 -0.29
C MET A 88 5.80 -13.17 0.30
N LEU A 89 5.51 -12.90 1.56
CA LEU A 89 4.46 -13.60 2.31
C LEU A 89 3.10 -12.99 1.96
N PHE A 90 2.14 -13.84 1.58
CA PHE A 90 0.80 -13.47 1.13
C PHE A 90 0.76 -12.41 0.01
N GLY A 91 1.85 -12.24 -0.75
CA GLY A 91 1.93 -11.20 -1.78
C GLY A 91 2.06 -9.76 -1.26
N LEU A 92 2.14 -9.56 0.06
CA LEU A 92 1.98 -8.25 0.71
C LEU A 92 3.11 -7.88 1.66
N ILE A 93 3.74 -8.86 2.32
CA ILE A 93 4.81 -8.60 3.29
C ILE A 93 6.15 -8.98 2.66
N PRO A 94 6.96 -7.99 2.21
CA PRO A 94 8.29 -8.25 1.66
C PRO A 94 9.27 -8.57 2.79
N ILE A 95 9.77 -9.81 2.85
CA ILE A 95 10.83 -10.25 3.75
C ILE A 95 12.13 -10.33 2.95
N ARG A 96 13.04 -9.37 3.19
CA ARG A 96 14.37 -9.30 2.53
C ARG A 96 14.30 -9.24 0.99
N GLN A 97 13.17 -8.81 0.44
CA GLN A 97 12.90 -8.71 -0.99
C GLN A 97 13.70 -7.57 -1.66
N ASN A 98 13.78 -6.40 -1.00
CA ASN A 98 14.28 -5.16 -1.61
C ASN A 98 15.80 -5.18 -1.82
N ASP A 99 16.55 -5.76 -0.88
CA ASP A 99 18.02 -5.76 -0.90
C ASP A 99 18.62 -7.08 -1.39
N ARG A 100 17.82 -7.97 -2.00
CA ARG A 100 18.28 -9.32 -2.40
C ARG A 100 19.47 -9.24 -3.37
N PHE A 101 19.44 -8.30 -4.32
CA PHE A 101 20.50 -8.10 -5.31
C PHE A 101 21.80 -7.61 -4.66
N VAL A 102 21.72 -6.58 -3.81
CA VAL A 102 22.88 -6.02 -3.10
C VAL A 102 23.49 -7.04 -2.13
N ARG A 103 22.65 -7.82 -1.44
CA ARG A 103 23.11 -8.88 -0.55
C ARG A 103 23.86 -9.97 -1.31
N ALA A 104 23.30 -10.47 -2.42
CA ALA A 104 23.94 -11.48 -3.26
C ALA A 104 25.29 -10.96 -3.78
N GLN A 105 25.32 -9.73 -4.31
CA GLN A 105 26.55 -9.10 -4.79
C GLN A 105 27.59 -8.95 -3.67
N ASN A 106 27.21 -8.43 -2.51
CA ASN A 106 28.11 -8.26 -1.36
C ASN A 106 28.67 -9.59 -0.87
N SER A 107 27.85 -10.64 -0.81
CA SER A 107 28.33 -11.98 -0.45
C SER A 107 29.31 -12.55 -1.48
N ALA A 108 29.09 -12.30 -2.78
CA ALA A 108 30.01 -12.75 -3.84
C ALA A 108 31.36 -12.03 -3.74
N ILE A 109 31.35 -10.71 -3.50
CA ILE A 109 32.56 -9.89 -3.31
C ILE A 109 33.32 -10.31 -2.06
N GLN A 110 32.62 -10.47 -0.92
CA GLN A 110 33.22 -10.85 0.37
C GLN A 110 33.83 -12.26 0.33
N ALA A 111 33.25 -13.21 -0.41
CA ALA A 111 33.76 -14.57 -0.51
C ALA A 111 35.20 -14.66 -1.07
N LYS A 112 35.63 -13.65 -1.83
CA LYS A 112 37.01 -13.54 -2.36
C LYS A 112 37.77 -12.32 -1.83
N GLY A 113 37.14 -11.49 -0.99
CA GLY A 113 37.74 -10.29 -0.40
C GLY A 113 38.19 -9.25 -1.43
N GLY A 114 37.42 -9.05 -2.51
CA GLY A 114 37.65 -7.96 -3.47
C GLY A 114 36.80 -6.72 -3.21
N ASP A 115 36.81 -5.78 -4.15
CA ASP A 115 36.13 -4.48 -4.03
C ASP A 115 34.90 -4.38 -4.93
N ALA A 116 34.90 -5.07 -6.07
CA ALA A 116 33.80 -5.05 -7.04
C ALA A 116 33.66 -6.38 -7.80
N LEU A 117 32.54 -6.53 -8.51
CA LEU A 117 32.24 -7.67 -9.37
C LEU A 117 32.16 -7.20 -10.84
N ILE A 118 32.85 -7.88 -11.75
CA ILE A 118 32.74 -7.70 -13.21
C ILE A 118 32.16 -8.95 -13.87
N ASN A 119 31.77 -8.87 -15.14
CA ASN A 119 31.15 -9.98 -15.87
C ASN A 119 29.96 -10.59 -15.11
N THR A 120 29.14 -9.73 -14.49
CA THR A 120 28.11 -10.16 -13.56
C THR A 120 26.95 -10.84 -14.30
N GLN A 121 26.65 -12.09 -13.95
CA GLN A 121 25.46 -12.78 -14.41
C GLN A 121 24.47 -12.90 -13.25
N VAL A 122 23.22 -12.54 -13.51
CA VAL A 122 22.14 -12.62 -12.53
C VAL A 122 21.17 -13.70 -12.97
N GLN A 123 21.08 -14.79 -12.20
CA GLN A 123 20.10 -15.84 -12.40
C GLN A 123 19.03 -15.77 -11.32
N GLU A 124 17.76 -15.70 -11.72
CA GLU A 124 16.64 -15.67 -10.78
C GLU A 124 15.88 -16.99 -10.82
N LYS A 125 15.77 -17.63 -9.66
CA LYS A 125 14.89 -18.79 -9.44
C LYS A 125 13.74 -18.35 -8.57
N TRP A 126 12.52 -18.50 -9.06
CA TRP A 126 11.31 -18.19 -8.32
C TRP A 126 10.59 -19.49 -7.96
N PHE A 127 10.13 -19.58 -6.73
CA PHE A 127 9.24 -20.64 -6.30
C PHE A 127 7.93 -20.03 -5.83
N TRP A 128 6.85 -20.63 -6.27
CA TRP A 128 5.50 -20.26 -5.91
C TRP A 128 4.93 -21.32 -4.99
N ALA A 129 4.60 -20.93 -3.76
CA ALA A 129 3.81 -21.72 -2.83
C ALA A 129 2.54 -20.93 -2.53
N TRP A 130 1.46 -21.64 -2.18
CA TRP A 130 0.12 -21.07 -1.98
C TRP A 130 0.08 -19.81 -1.09
N VAL A 131 0.99 -19.73 -0.11
CA VAL A 131 1.10 -18.63 0.87
C VAL A 131 2.39 -17.80 0.71
N LEU A 132 3.37 -18.29 -0.05
CA LEU A 132 4.73 -17.77 -0.06
C LEU A 132 5.26 -17.71 -1.49
N ASN A 133 5.64 -16.53 -1.95
CA ASN A 133 6.40 -16.36 -3.19
C ASN A 133 7.85 -16.12 -2.83
N GLY A 134 8.74 -17.05 -3.16
CA GLY A 134 10.16 -16.87 -2.94
C GLY A 134 10.91 -16.55 -4.22
N TYR A 135 11.75 -15.54 -4.15
CA TYR A 135 12.63 -15.11 -5.22
C TYR A 135 14.08 -15.30 -4.76
N THR A 136 14.75 -16.30 -5.31
CA THR A 136 16.18 -16.52 -5.09
C THR A 136 16.96 -15.93 -6.25
N THR A 137 17.72 -14.89 -5.96
CA THR A 137 18.61 -14.25 -6.93
C THR A 137 20.03 -14.76 -6.69
N THR A 138 20.60 -15.40 -7.69
CA THR A 138 21.99 -15.83 -7.73
C THR A 138 22.78 -14.87 -8.59
N VAL A 139 23.88 -14.33 -8.06
CA VAL A 139 24.79 -13.43 -8.76
C VAL A 139 26.13 -14.14 -8.88
N SER A 140 26.60 -14.34 -10.10
CA SER A 140 27.95 -14.82 -10.40
C SER A 140 28.75 -13.75 -11.12
N GLY A 141 30.06 -13.76 -10.98
CA GLY A 141 30.94 -12.84 -11.68
C GLY A 141 32.37 -12.93 -11.18
N ASP A 142 33.27 -12.19 -11.83
CA ASP A 142 34.66 -12.17 -11.44
C ASP A 142 34.89 -11.07 -10.41
N VAL A 143 35.41 -11.44 -9.25
CA VAL A 143 35.74 -10.50 -8.19
C VAL A 143 37.04 -9.81 -8.55
N ILE A 144 37.02 -8.49 -8.46
CA ILE A 144 38.17 -7.65 -8.77
C ILE A 144 38.58 -6.83 -7.56
N LYS A 145 39.89 -6.60 -7.43
CA LYS A 145 40.46 -5.57 -6.55
C LYS A 145 40.83 -4.36 -7.37
N LEU A 146 40.40 -3.20 -6.92
CA LEU A 146 40.72 -1.95 -7.60
C LEU A 146 42.15 -1.58 -7.26
N LYS A 147 42.91 -1.23 -8.30
CA LYS A 147 44.23 -0.62 -8.09
C LYS A 147 43.95 0.82 -7.70
N THR A 148 44.23 1.21 -6.45
CA THR A 148 44.17 2.61 -6.05
C THR A 148 45.06 3.41 -7.00
N ALA A 149 44.46 4.32 -7.77
CA ALA A 149 45.22 5.28 -8.56
C ALA A 149 46.08 6.08 -7.57
N LYS A 150 47.39 5.91 -7.70
CA LYS A 150 48.39 6.61 -6.90
C LYS A 150 48.49 8.07 -7.33
#